data_AF-A0A0C2MZ26-F1
#
_entry.id   AF-A0A0C2MZ26-F1
#
_cell.length_a   1.000
_cell.length_b   1.000
_cell.length_c   1.000
_cell.angle_alpha   90.00
_cell.angle_beta   90.00
_cell.angle_gamma   90.00
#
_symmetry.space_group_name_H-M   'P 1'
#
loop_
_entity.id
_entity.type
_entity.pdbx_description
1 polymer ?
#
loop_
_entity_poly.entity_id
_entity_poly.type
_entity_poly.pdbx_seq_one_letter_code
_entity_poly.pdbx_strand_id
1 'polypeptide(L)'
;MTDCFRSYHNLNEFYTHLIINHSNTFKDPETGAHTNSNSLEGTWNALKYPIPPENRTNSLDNDGNVVENVLNDHLGEFKWCQKHSSDLWGGFLSALRELNKKFVEFETIKGAYV
;
A
#
# COMPACT_ATOMS: atom_id res chain seq x y z
N MET A 1 15.18 6.04 13.04
CA MET A 1 15.66 4.66 13.02
C MET A 1 15.91 4.29 11.58
N THR A 2 17.16 4.23 11.15
CA THR A 2 17.53 4.00 9.75
C THR A 2 18.47 2.81 9.65
N ASP A 3 18.62 2.29 8.43
CA ASP A 3 19.72 1.38 8.15
C ASP A 3 21.06 2.15 8.22
N CYS A 4 22.18 1.42 8.31
CA CYS A 4 23.54 1.97 8.35
C CYS A 4 24.01 2.69 7.06
N PHE A 5 23.10 3.18 6.23
CA PHE A 5 23.43 3.91 5.01
C PHE A 5 24.19 5.19 5.32
N ARG A 6 25.24 5.42 4.53
CA ARG A 6 26.29 6.38 4.89
C ARG A 6 25.80 7.83 4.97
N SER A 7 24.75 8.20 4.24
CA SER A 7 24.18 9.54 4.30
C SER A 7 23.47 9.85 5.62
N TYR A 8 23.08 8.83 6.39
CA TYR A 8 22.38 8.98 7.66
C TYR A 8 23.31 9.15 8.86
N HIS A 9 24.63 9.02 8.70
CA HIS A 9 25.58 9.17 9.82
C HIS A 9 25.49 10.53 10.53
N ASN A 10 25.10 11.59 9.81
CA ASN A 10 25.01 12.94 10.37
C ASN A 10 23.65 13.23 11.03
N LEU A 11 22.68 12.31 10.99
CA LEU A 11 21.34 12.54 11.58
C LEU A 11 21.38 12.63 13.12
N ASN A 12 22.40 12.04 13.75
CA ASN A 12 22.61 12.13 15.20
C ASN A 12 22.93 13.55 15.68
N GLU A 13 23.25 14.48 14.78
CA GLU A 13 23.49 15.88 15.11
C GLU A 13 22.18 16.63 15.46
N PHE A 14 21.04 16.20 14.91
CA PHE A 14 19.76 16.91 15.04
C PHE A 14 18.70 16.13 15.83
N TYR A 15 18.80 14.80 15.90
CA TYR A 15 17.83 13.94 16.56
C TYR A 15 18.52 12.74 17.21
N THR A 16 17.96 12.19 18.29
CA THR A 16 18.40 10.88 18.82
C THR A 16 18.07 9.80 17.82
N HIS A 17 19.06 9.39 17.02
CA HIS A 17 18.86 8.53 15.87
C HIS A 17 19.33 7.10 16.14
N LEU A 18 18.37 6.17 16.26
CA LEU A 18 18.66 4.74 16.41
C LEU A 18 19.11 4.14 15.07
N ILE A 19 20.19 3.38 15.06
CA ILE A 19 20.76 2.78 13.84
C ILE A 19 20.63 1.27 13.95
N ILE A 20 20.11 0.62 12.91
CA ILE A 20 20.05 -0.84 12.85
C ILE A 20 20.99 -1.33 11.76
N ASN A 21 21.90 -2.24 12.14
CA ASN A 21 22.77 -2.90 11.19
C ASN A 21 22.12 -4.20 10.68
N HIS A 22 21.51 -4.13 9.49
CA HIS A 22 20.87 -5.28 8.84
C HIS A 22 21.83 -6.41 8.44
N SER A 23 23.16 -6.17 8.42
CA SER A 23 24.14 -7.25 8.21
C SER A 23 24.38 -8.11 9.47
N ASN A 24 24.04 -7.58 10.65
CA ASN A 24 24.21 -8.28 11.92
C ASN A 24 22.90 -8.83 12.48
N THR A 25 21.82 -8.03 12.44
CA THR A 25 20.55 -8.38 13.07
C THR A 25 19.36 -7.83 12.27
N PHE A 26 18.38 -8.69 11.97
CA PHE A 26 17.14 -8.30 11.26
C PHE A 26 16.23 -7.41 12.12
N LYS A 27 16.26 -7.60 13.44
CA LYS A 27 15.54 -6.84 14.46
C LYS A 27 16.53 -6.57 15.58
N ASP A 28 16.56 -5.35 16.11
CA ASP A 28 17.44 -5.02 17.23
C ASP A 28 17.06 -5.89 18.45
N PRO A 29 18.00 -6.65 19.04
CA PRO A 29 17.69 -7.64 20.06
C PRO A 29 17.36 -7.03 21.43
N GLU A 30 17.79 -5.80 21.73
CA GLU A 30 17.51 -5.14 23.02
C GLU A 30 16.24 -4.31 22.98
N THR A 31 16.03 -3.57 21.89
CA THR A 31 14.89 -2.64 21.73
C THR A 31 13.72 -3.27 20.97
N GLY A 32 13.91 -4.43 20.34
CA GLY A 32 12.92 -5.04 19.44
C GLY A 32 12.63 -4.17 18.22
N ALA A 33 13.46 -3.17 17.96
CA ALA A 33 13.17 -2.17 16.97
C ALA A 33 13.56 -2.65 15.59
N HIS A 34 12.77 -2.25 14.60
CA HIS A 34 12.96 -2.55 13.18
C HIS A 34 12.76 -1.25 12.42
N THR A 35 13.50 -1.05 11.35
CA THR A 35 13.33 0.15 10.52
C THR A 35 11.92 0.15 9.93
N ASN A 36 11.20 1.27 10.07
CA ASN A 36 9.88 1.47 9.46
C ASN A 36 9.92 1.25 7.94
N SER A 37 11.10 1.43 7.33
CA SER A 37 11.42 1.09 5.94
C SER A 37 11.17 -0.38 5.62
N ASN A 38 11.55 -1.31 6.50
CA ASN A 38 11.45 -2.75 6.23
C ASN A 38 9.98 -3.22 6.17
N SER A 39 9.10 -2.62 6.97
CA SER A 39 7.65 -2.86 6.90
C SER A 39 7.05 -2.30 5.62
N LEU A 40 7.50 -1.12 5.16
CA LEU A 40 7.06 -0.53 3.91
C LEU A 40 7.56 -1.32 2.70
N GLU A 41 8.85 -1.69 2.67
CA GLU A 41 9.45 -2.53 1.62
C GLU A 41 8.82 -3.93 1.58
N GLY A 42 8.58 -4.54 2.73
CA GLY A 42 7.87 -5.82 2.82
C GLY A 42 6.45 -5.73 2.26
N THR A 43 5.75 -4.63 2.55
CA THR A 43 4.41 -4.35 1.99
C THR A 43 4.47 -4.16 0.48
N TRP A 44 5.43 -3.38 -0.03
CA TRP A 44 5.64 -3.19 -1.46
C TRP A 44 6.02 -4.49 -2.16
N ASN A 45 6.81 -5.35 -1.52
CA ASN A 45 7.19 -6.64 -2.08
C ASN A 45 5.97 -7.57 -2.18
N ALA A 46 5.13 -7.61 -1.14
CA ALA A 46 3.89 -8.37 -1.15
C ALA A 46 2.91 -7.87 -2.25
N LEU A 47 2.79 -6.55 -2.42
CA LEU A 47 1.97 -5.95 -3.48
C LEU A 47 2.48 -6.30 -4.89
N LYS A 48 3.79 -6.25 -5.09
CA LYS A 48 4.41 -6.51 -6.40
C LYS A 48 4.48 -8.01 -6.75
N TYR A 49 4.41 -8.90 -5.76
CA TYR A 49 4.55 -10.34 -5.93
C TYR A 49 3.64 -10.94 -7.03
N PRO A 50 2.33 -10.63 -7.08
CA PRO A 50 1.45 -11.14 -8.14
C PRO A 50 1.64 -10.45 -9.51
N ILE A 51 2.39 -9.35 -9.58
CA ILE A 51 2.51 -8.51 -10.78
C ILE A 51 3.80 -8.86 -11.52
N PRO A 52 3.72 -9.27 -12.81
CA PRO A 52 4.91 -9.49 -13.64
C PRO A 52 5.82 -8.26 -13.69
N PRO A 53 7.15 -8.41 -13.68
CA PRO A 53 8.07 -7.27 -13.70
C PRO A 53 7.83 -6.28 -14.83
N GLU A 54 7.48 -6.75 -16.04
CA GLU A 54 7.14 -5.89 -17.18
C GLU A 54 5.94 -4.98 -16.94
N ASN A 55 5.02 -5.36 -16.04
CA ASN A 55 3.76 -4.65 -15.79
C ASN A 55 3.83 -3.71 -14.58
N ARG A 56 5.04 -3.44 -14.05
CA ARG A 56 5.24 -2.57 -12.88
C ARG A 56 5.56 -1.13 -13.22
N THR A 57 5.72 -0.81 -14.50
CA THR A 57 6.06 0.52 -15.00
C THR A 57 5.02 0.96 -16.01
N ASN A 58 4.71 2.25 -16.06
CA ASN A 58 3.84 2.80 -17.09
C ASN A 58 4.43 2.56 -18.48
N SER A 59 3.59 2.31 -19.45
CA SER A 59 3.97 2.19 -20.85
C SER A 59 3.50 3.41 -21.65
N LEU A 60 3.95 3.50 -22.90
CA LEU A 60 3.44 4.49 -23.85
C LEU A 60 2.57 3.77 -24.88
N ASP A 61 1.46 4.39 -25.26
CA ASP A 61 0.67 3.94 -26.41
C ASP A 61 1.35 4.34 -27.74
N ASN A 62 0.72 3.96 -28.87
CA ASN A 62 1.24 4.27 -30.20
C ASN A 62 1.28 5.78 -30.51
N ASP A 63 0.51 6.58 -29.76
CA ASP A 63 0.40 8.03 -29.92
C ASP A 63 1.31 8.78 -28.93
N GLY A 64 2.06 8.06 -28.09
CA GLY A 64 2.99 8.60 -27.10
C GLY A 64 2.33 9.03 -25.77
N ASN A 65 1.07 8.67 -25.52
CA ASN A 65 0.41 8.91 -24.24
C ASN A 65 0.81 7.87 -23.21
N VAL A 66 0.85 8.29 -21.94
CA VAL A 66 1.13 7.39 -20.82
C VAL A 66 -0.07 6.48 -20.59
N VAL A 67 0.17 5.17 -20.72
CA VAL A 67 -0.74 4.13 -20.26
C VAL A 67 -0.32 3.76 -18.85
N GLU A 68 -1.18 4.07 -17.88
CA GLU A 68 -0.94 3.69 -16.49
C GLU A 68 -0.89 2.17 -16.35
N ASN A 69 0.02 1.70 -15.51
CA ASN A 69 0.11 0.29 -15.20
C ASN A 69 -0.98 -0.16 -14.21
N VAL A 70 -1.08 -1.47 -14.01
CA VAL A 70 -2.10 -2.11 -13.16
C VAL A 70 -1.82 -1.98 -11.65
N LEU A 71 -0.75 -1.30 -11.21
CA LEU A 71 -0.41 -1.19 -9.79
C LEU A 71 -1.50 -0.50 -8.97
N ASN A 72 -2.19 0.49 -9.55
CA ASN A 72 -3.26 1.20 -8.85
C ASN A 72 -4.43 0.28 -8.50
N ASP A 73 -4.84 -0.56 -9.45
CA ASP A 73 -5.92 -1.54 -9.25
C ASP A 73 -5.52 -2.59 -8.21
N HIS A 74 -4.31 -3.15 -8.35
CA HIS A 74 -3.79 -4.12 -7.39
C HIS A 74 -3.57 -3.53 -6.00
N LEU A 75 -3.27 -2.24 -5.87
CA LEU A 75 -3.14 -1.57 -4.58
C LEU A 75 -4.49 -1.48 -3.86
N GLY A 76 -5.56 -1.20 -4.59
CA GLY A 76 -6.93 -1.20 -4.07
C GLY A 76 -7.32 -2.58 -3.55
N GLU A 77 -7.12 -3.61 -4.37
CA GLU A 77 -7.38 -5.01 -4.01
C GLU A 77 -6.54 -5.46 -2.80
N PHE A 78 -5.24 -5.16 -2.80
CA PHE A 78 -4.34 -5.54 -1.71
C PHE A 78 -4.77 -4.92 -0.37
N LYS A 79 -5.09 -3.62 -0.37
CA LYS A 79 -5.59 -2.94 0.83
C LYS A 79 -6.94 -3.51 1.28
N TRP A 80 -7.80 -3.86 0.32
CA TRP A 80 -9.07 -4.51 0.60
C TRP A 80 -8.87 -5.86 1.30
N CYS A 81 -8.00 -6.70 0.75
CA CYS A 81 -7.67 -8.02 1.30
C CYS A 81 -7.03 -7.91 2.68
N GLN A 82 -6.17 -6.90 2.90
CA GLN A 82 -5.58 -6.66 4.21
C GLN A 82 -6.66 -6.29 5.26
N LYS A 83 -7.56 -5.38 4.91
CA LYS A 83 -8.64 -4.92 5.80
C LYS A 83 -9.65 -6.02 6.13
N HIS A 84 -9.96 -6.87 5.17
CA HIS A 84 -10.94 -7.95 5.30
C HIS A 84 -10.28 -9.33 5.40
N SER A 85 -9.05 -9.38 5.91
CA SER A 85 -8.27 -10.62 6.00
C SER A 85 -8.95 -11.72 6.81
N SER A 86 -9.84 -11.36 7.74
CA SER A 86 -10.66 -12.30 8.52
C SER A 86 -11.87 -12.85 7.76
N ASP A 87 -12.46 -12.06 6.86
CA ASP A 87 -13.65 -12.44 6.08
C ASP A 87 -13.77 -11.58 4.80
N LEU A 88 -13.14 -12.06 3.73
CA LEU A 88 -13.12 -11.37 2.44
C LEU A 88 -14.52 -11.30 1.83
N TRP A 89 -15.31 -12.36 2.00
CA TRP A 89 -16.58 -12.50 1.28
C TRP A 89 -17.72 -11.78 1.97
N GLY A 90 -17.78 -11.84 3.30
CA GLY A 90 -18.70 -10.99 4.08
C GLY A 90 -18.37 -9.51 3.92
N GLY A 91 -17.09 -9.14 3.85
CA GLY A 91 -16.68 -7.77 3.52
C GLY A 91 -17.20 -7.32 2.16
N PHE A 92 -17.06 -8.17 1.14
CA PHE A 92 -17.46 -7.83 -0.23
C PHE A 92 -18.97 -7.66 -0.35
N LEU A 93 -19.73 -8.61 0.20
CA LEU A 93 -21.20 -8.54 0.22
C LEU A 93 -21.70 -7.32 1.00
N SER A 94 -21.00 -6.93 2.08
CA SER A 94 -21.32 -5.72 2.84
C SER A 94 -21.10 -4.45 2.02
N ALA A 95 -19.98 -4.34 1.30
CA ALA A 95 -19.73 -3.20 0.42
C ALA A 95 -20.76 -3.10 -0.73
N LEU A 96 -21.13 -4.22 -1.35
CA LEU A 96 -22.20 -4.25 -2.35
C LEU A 96 -23.54 -3.77 -1.78
N ARG A 97 -23.86 -4.19 -0.55
CA ARG A 97 -25.07 -3.73 0.14
C ARG A 97 -25.05 -2.22 0.39
N GLU A 98 -23.92 -1.65 0.78
CA GLU A 98 -23.77 -0.21 0.99
C GLU A 98 -23.90 0.58 -0.32
N LEU A 99 -23.29 0.10 -1.40
CA LEU A 99 -23.41 0.71 -2.72
C LEU A 99 -24.86 0.73 -3.20
N ASN A 100 -25.59 -0.38 -3.01
CA ASN A 100 -27.00 -0.45 -3.39
C ASN A 100 -27.84 0.55 -2.58
N LYS A 101 -27.61 0.70 -1.27
CA LYS A 101 -28.29 1.72 -0.46
C LYS A 101 -28.05 3.13 -1.00
N LYS A 102 -26.79 3.48 -1.27
CA LYS A 102 -26.42 4.80 -1.82
C LYS A 102 -27.05 5.06 -3.19
N PHE A 103 -27.14 4.02 -4.02
CA PHE A 103 -27.78 4.10 -5.32
C PHE A 103 -29.28 4.39 -5.18
N VAL A 104 -29.98 3.67 -4.30
CA VAL A 104 -31.41 3.90 -4.04
C VAL A 104 -31.66 5.30 -3.46
N GLU A 105 -30.82 5.76 -2.53
CA GLU A 105 -30.90 7.13 -1.99
C GLU A 105 -30.74 8.18 -3.08
N PHE A 106 -29.76 8.00 -3.98
CA PHE A 106 -29.51 8.90 -5.08
C PHE A 106 -30.69 9.00 -6.07
N GLU A 107 -31.27 7.85 -6.45
CA GLU A 107 -32.45 7.83 -7.32
C GLU A 107 -33.68 8.44 -6.65
N THR A 108 -33.86 8.24 -5.34
CA THR A 108 -34.93 8.86 -4.56
C THR A 108 -34.79 10.38 -4.53
N ILE A 109 -33.57 10.88 -4.32
CA ILE A 109 -33.27 12.32 -4.34
C ILE A 109 -33.57 12.89 -5.73
N LYS A 110 -33.09 12.26 -6.81
CA LYS A 110 -33.38 12.71 -8.18
C LYS A 110 -34.87 12.75 -8.50
N GLY A 111 -35.62 11.73 -8.07
CA GLY A 111 -37.07 11.67 -8.28
C GLY A 111 -37.87 12.69 -7.47
N ALA A 112 -37.31 13.24 -6.39
CA ALA A 112 -37.95 14.28 -5.57
C ALA A 112 -37.77 15.71 -6.13
N TYR A 113 -36.93 15.90 -7.16
CA TYR A 113 -36.71 17.19 -7.83
C TYR A 113 -37.32 17.27 -9.25
N VAL A 114 -38.19 16.32 -9.60
CA VAL A 114 -39.05 16.33 -10.81
C VAL A 114 -40.49 16.58 -10.39
#